data_AF-A0A2T4VIJ9-F1
#
_entry.id   AF-A0A2T4VIJ9-F1
#
_cell.length_a   1.000
_cell.length_b   1.000
_cell.length_c   1.000
_cell.angle_alpha   90.00
_cell.angle_beta   90.00
_cell.angle_gamma   90.00
#
_symmetry.space_group_name_H-M   'P 1'
#
loop_
_entity.id
_entity.type
_entity.pdbx_description
1 polymer ?
#
loop_
_entity_poly.entity_id
_entity_poly.type
_entity_poly.pdbx_seq_one_letter_code
_entity_poly.pdbx_strand_id
1 'polypeptide(L)'
;MRSGIESYLKKYLRDDLRIMSAEDRKYSYDTFDLNNDGRKEIFVILISSYFCGSGGCTLLILNPDFTLNSRMTLVKDLPLQASSHTTHGWRDLVIQSRGDHLMKYNGKKYPSNPSTQPKVKLADVPGKQPILEGAFDKTLSF
;
A
#
# COMPACT_ATOMS: atom_id res chain seq x y z
N MET A 1 2.96 -13.15 -10.92
CA MET A 1 2.77 -12.04 -9.96
C MET A 1 4.10 -11.34 -9.65
N ARG A 2 5.02 -11.97 -8.92
CA ARG A 2 6.32 -11.39 -8.51
C ARG A 2 7.10 -10.72 -9.64
N SER A 3 7.39 -11.44 -10.72
CA SER A 3 8.13 -10.88 -11.88
C SER A 3 7.48 -9.64 -12.49
N GLY A 4 6.15 -9.57 -12.50
CA GLY A 4 5.41 -8.39 -12.95
C GLY A 4 5.57 -7.19 -12.01
N ILE A 5 5.55 -7.42 -10.70
CA ILE A 5 5.84 -6.39 -9.69
C ILE A 5 7.27 -5.88 -9.87
N GLU A 6 8.26 -6.77 -10.00
CA GLU A 6 9.67 -6.39 -10.16
C GLU A 6 9.90 -5.61 -11.47
N SER A 7 9.26 -6.04 -12.56
CA SER A 7 9.29 -5.31 -13.83
C SER A 7 8.65 -3.91 -13.71
N TYR A 8 7.53 -3.80 -13.01
CA TYR A 8 6.89 -2.52 -12.74
C TYR A 8 7.81 -1.64 -11.91
N LEU A 9 8.36 -2.13 -10.80
CA LEU A 9 9.23 -1.36 -9.90
C LEU A 9 10.49 -0.86 -10.61
N LYS A 10 11.13 -1.69 -11.45
CA LYS A 10 12.28 -1.28 -12.26
C LYS A 10 11.95 -0.14 -13.23
N LYS A 11 10.75 -0.16 -13.81
CA LYS A 11 10.27 0.91 -14.68
C LYS A 11 9.88 2.16 -13.88
N TYR A 12 9.18 1.98 -12.77
CA TYR A 12 8.68 3.05 -11.90
C TYR A 12 9.82 3.84 -11.23
N LEU A 13 10.90 3.16 -10.86
CA LEU A 13 12.08 3.73 -10.19
C LEU A 13 13.27 3.91 -11.13
N ARG A 14 13.06 3.91 -12.46
CA ARG A 14 14.14 3.87 -13.45
C ARG A 14 15.23 4.91 -13.21
N ASP A 15 14.84 6.12 -12.83
CA ASP A 15 15.76 7.22 -12.61
C ASP A 15 16.49 7.09 -11.26
N ASP A 16 15.77 6.63 -10.22
CA ASP A 16 16.32 6.38 -8.87
C ASP A 16 17.28 5.18 -8.86
N LEU A 17 17.08 4.17 -9.72
CA LEU A 17 17.91 2.97 -9.80
C LEU A 17 19.40 3.26 -10.01
N ARG A 18 19.75 4.41 -10.58
CA ARG A 18 21.15 4.82 -10.81
C ARG A 18 21.88 5.21 -9.53
N ILE A 19 21.14 5.59 -8.49
CA ILE A 19 21.66 6.06 -7.20
C ILE A 19 21.29 5.13 -6.03
N MET A 20 20.37 4.18 -6.25
CA MET A 20 19.96 3.20 -5.26
C MET A 20 20.96 2.05 -5.12
N SER A 21 21.24 1.64 -3.89
CA SER A 21 21.97 0.40 -3.61
C SER A 21 21.07 -0.84 -3.71
N ALA A 22 21.63 -2.03 -3.48
CA ALA A 22 20.82 -3.26 -3.40
C ALA A 22 19.94 -3.29 -2.13
N GLU A 23 20.39 -2.62 -1.08
CA GLU A 23 19.70 -2.48 0.20
C GLU A 23 18.48 -1.55 0.10
N ASP A 24 18.48 -0.62 -0.87
CA ASP A 24 17.36 0.28 -1.12
C ASP A 24 16.21 -0.40 -1.89
N ARG A 25 16.50 -1.49 -2.62
CA ARG A 25 15.56 -2.19 -3.50
C ARG A 25 14.78 -3.29 -2.79
N LYS A 26 14.29 -3.00 -1.59
CA LYS A 26 13.56 -3.95 -0.73
C LYS A 26 12.07 -3.65 -0.73
N TYR A 27 11.25 -4.69 -0.85
CA TYR A 27 9.79 -4.55 -0.87
C TYR A 27 9.10 -5.79 -0.31
N SER A 28 7.85 -5.65 0.08
CA SER A 28 6.93 -6.77 0.28
C SER A 28 5.63 -6.52 -0.45
N TYR A 29 4.84 -7.55 -0.66
CA TYR A 29 3.56 -7.40 -1.33
C TYR A 29 2.49 -8.36 -0.81
N ASP A 30 1.23 -7.97 -1.03
CA ASP A 30 0.04 -8.78 -0.80
C ASP A 30 -1.03 -8.41 -1.85
N THR A 31 -2.10 -9.18 -1.95
CA THR A 31 -3.18 -8.93 -2.92
C THR A 31 -4.54 -8.95 -2.25
N PHE A 32 -5.40 -8.01 -2.63
CA PHE A 32 -6.74 -7.88 -2.06
C PHE A 32 -7.71 -7.34 -3.10
N ASP A 33 -8.93 -7.87 -3.13
CA ASP A 33 -9.99 -7.40 -4.05
C ASP A 33 -10.68 -6.17 -3.43
N LEU A 34 -10.28 -4.98 -3.87
CA LEU A 34 -10.75 -3.73 -3.27
C LEU A 34 -12.10 -3.29 -3.82
N ASN A 35 -12.40 -3.64 -5.07
CA ASN A 35 -13.60 -3.19 -5.76
C ASN A 35 -14.66 -4.31 -5.93
N ASN A 36 -14.38 -5.51 -5.41
CA ASN A 36 -15.20 -6.72 -5.51
C ASN A 36 -15.50 -7.14 -6.96
N ASP A 37 -14.58 -6.89 -7.90
CA ASP A 37 -14.71 -7.33 -9.30
C ASP A 37 -14.16 -8.74 -9.56
N GLY A 38 -13.62 -9.40 -8.53
CA GLY A 38 -13.00 -10.71 -8.59
C GLY A 38 -11.52 -10.68 -9.02
N ARG A 39 -10.96 -9.52 -9.34
CA ARG A 39 -9.56 -9.32 -9.71
C ARG A 39 -8.86 -8.50 -8.64
N LYS A 40 -7.92 -9.11 -7.95
CA LYS A 40 -7.25 -8.48 -6.81
C LYS A 40 -6.27 -7.39 -7.23
N GLU A 41 -6.36 -6.24 -6.58
CA GLU A 41 -5.28 -5.25 -6.56
C GLU A 41 -4.06 -5.77 -5.80
N ILE A 42 -2.92 -5.17 -6.12
CA ILE A 42 -1.61 -5.56 -5.59
C ILE A 42 -1.11 -4.44 -4.69
N PHE A 43 -0.95 -4.75 -3.42
CA PHE A 43 -0.34 -3.87 -2.44
C PHE A 43 1.16 -4.13 -2.43
N VAL A 44 1.96 -3.11 -2.70
CA VAL A 44 3.43 -3.18 -2.71
C VAL A 44 3.97 -2.14 -1.75
N ILE A 45 4.52 -2.58 -0.62
CA ILE A 45 5.19 -1.69 0.32
C ILE A 45 6.70 -1.73 0.09
N LEU A 46 7.31 -0.55 -0.04
CA LEU A 46 8.75 -0.40 -0.21
C LEU A 46 9.38 -0.27 1.18
N ILE A 47 10.29 -1.20 1.52
CA ILE A 47 10.81 -1.39 2.89
C ILE A 47 12.33 -1.15 2.88
N SER A 48 12.73 0.11 2.71
CA SER A 48 14.13 0.51 2.82
C SER A 48 14.25 1.94 3.36
N SER A 49 15.43 2.33 3.84
CA SER A 49 15.68 3.70 4.29
C SER A 49 15.45 4.74 3.19
N TYR A 50 15.54 4.35 1.92
CA TYR A 50 15.23 5.22 0.79
C TYR A 50 13.73 5.55 0.70
N PHE A 51 12.85 4.61 1.06
CA PHE A 51 11.40 4.77 0.98
C PHE A 51 10.69 4.95 2.32
N CYS A 52 11.42 4.79 3.42
CA CYS A 52 10.92 4.86 4.78
C CYS A 52 11.65 5.94 5.58
N GLY A 53 10.90 6.84 6.20
CA GLY A 53 11.41 7.81 7.17
C GLY A 53 10.69 7.70 8.51
N SER A 54 10.92 8.65 9.41
CA SER A 54 10.25 8.71 10.72
C SER A 54 8.72 8.78 10.64
N GLY A 55 8.20 9.17 9.47
CA GLY A 55 6.78 9.25 9.16
C GLY A 55 6.16 7.95 8.64
N GLY A 56 6.95 6.95 8.25
CA GLY A 56 6.49 5.69 7.65
C GLY A 56 7.06 5.47 6.25
N CYS A 57 6.64 4.36 5.64
CA CYS A 57 7.11 3.89 4.34
C CYS A 57 6.18 4.31 3.18
N THR A 58 6.64 4.10 1.96
CA THR A 58 5.85 4.26 0.74
C THR A 58 5.10 2.97 0.42
N LEU A 59 3.80 3.08 0.18
CA LEU A 59 2.92 2.02 -0.29
C LEU A 59 2.38 2.37 -1.69
N LEU A 60 2.45 1.40 -2.59
CA LEU A 60 1.84 1.44 -3.90
C LEU A 60 0.67 0.45 -3.92
N ILE A 61 -0.42 0.85 -4.55
CA ILE A 61 -1.53 -0.04 -4.91
C ILE A 61 -1.56 -0.07 -6.44
N LEU A 62 -1.37 -1.26 -7.00
CA LEU A 62 -1.42 -1.49 -8.44
C LEU A 62 -2.72 -2.20 -8.79
N ASN A 63 -3.26 -1.88 -9.96
CA ASN A 63 -4.32 -2.67 -10.57
C ASN A 63 -3.78 -4.07 -10.95
N PRO A 64 -4.66 -5.05 -11.25
CA PRO A 64 -4.23 -6.40 -11.63
C PRO A 64 -3.32 -6.49 -12.86
N ASP A 65 -3.31 -5.45 -13.71
CA ASP A 65 -2.45 -5.31 -14.89
C ASP A 65 -1.12 -4.58 -14.60
N PHE A 66 -0.78 -4.38 -13.33
CA PHE A 66 0.40 -3.66 -12.84
C PHE A 66 0.42 -2.16 -13.13
N THR A 67 -0.70 -1.55 -13.57
CA THR A 67 -0.80 -0.09 -13.64
C THR A 67 -0.98 0.52 -12.26
N LEU A 68 -0.43 1.72 -12.03
CA LEU A 68 -0.54 2.39 -10.72
C LEU A 68 -1.96 2.88 -10.49
N ASN A 69 -2.62 2.37 -9.45
CA ASN A 69 -3.90 2.87 -8.99
C ASN A 69 -3.70 4.01 -7.99
N SER A 70 -2.93 3.74 -6.93
CA SER A 70 -2.72 4.68 -5.84
C SER A 70 -1.30 4.61 -5.30
N ARG A 71 -0.78 5.76 -4.86
CA ARG A 71 0.49 5.87 -4.14
C ARG A 71 0.23 6.66 -2.87
N MET A 72 0.70 6.15 -1.75
CA MET A 72 0.68 6.87 -0.49
C MET A 72 1.98 6.73 0.28
N THR A 73 2.30 7.77 1.05
CA THR A 73 3.47 7.81 1.94
C THR A 73 3.00 7.77 3.38
N LEU A 74 3.96 7.67 4.31
CA LEU A 74 3.70 7.72 5.75
C LEU A 74 2.87 6.53 6.25
N VAL A 75 2.97 5.37 5.58
CA VAL A 75 2.37 4.12 6.06
C VAL A 75 3.25 3.59 7.18
N LYS A 76 2.71 3.59 8.39
CA LYS A 76 3.35 3.03 9.58
C LYS A 76 2.59 1.81 10.00
N ASP A 77 3.32 0.83 10.52
CA ASP A 77 2.79 -0.40 11.09
C ASP A 77 1.95 -1.24 10.11
N LEU A 78 2.07 -2.55 10.21
CA LEU A 78 1.35 -3.51 9.39
C LEU A 78 0.78 -4.59 10.30
N PRO A 79 -0.32 -5.26 9.93
CA PRO A 79 -1.07 -5.13 8.67
C PRO A 79 -1.96 -3.88 8.60
N LEU A 80 -2.14 -3.34 7.38
CA LEU A 80 -3.23 -2.39 7.12
C LEU A 80 -4.57 -3.14 7.04
N GLN A 81 -5.69 -2.44 7.16
CA GLN A 81 -7.00 -3.07 7.25
C GLN A 81 -7.91 -2.61 6.11
N ALA A 82 -8.56 -3.54 5.41
CA ALA A 82 -9.65 -3.22 4.49
C ALA A 82 -11.00 -3.42 5.20
N SER A 83 -11.84 -2.38 5.21
CA SER A 83 -13.18 -2.45 5.76
C SER A 83 -14.13 -3.24 4.85
N SER A 84 -15.23 -3.74 5.43
CA SER A 84 -16.38 -4.18 4.64
C SER A 84 -17.16 -3.02 4.01
N HIS A 85 -17.00 -1.79 4.50
CA HIS A 85 -17.58 -0.60 3.86
C HIS A 85 -16.83 -0.21 2.60
N THR A 86 -17.56 0.35 1.65
CA THR A 86 -17.01 0.86 0.38
C THR A 86 -17.40 2.31 0.16
N THR A 87 -16.51 3.06 -0.46
CA THR A 87 -16.74 4.40 -0.99
C THR A 87 -16.41 4.40 -2.48
N HIS A 88 -17.32 4.89 -3.33
CA HIS A 88 -17.20 4.81 -4.80
C HIS A 88 -16.97 3.38 -5.33
N GLY A 89 -17.53 2.36 -4.67
CA GLY A 89 -17.39 0.96 -5.06
C GLY A 89 -16.08 0.30 -4.63
N TRP A 90 -15.19 1.03 -3.97
CA TRP A 90 -13.90 0.52 -3.47
C TRP A 90 -13.91 0.48 -1.95
N ARG A 91 -13.32 -0.55 -1.34
CA ARG A 91 -13.25 -0.71 0.12
C ARG A 91 -12.51 0.44 0.77
N ASP A 92 -13.05 0.92 1.88
CA ASP A 92 -12.33 1.88 2.70
C ASP A 92 -11.14 1.18 3.37
N LEU A 93 -9.97 1.82 3.35
CA LEU A 93 -8.76 1.30 3.99
C LEU A 93 -8.53 2.02 5.31
N VAL A 94 -7.97 1.32 6.28
CA VAL A 94 -7.49 1.90 7.53
C VAL A 94 -5.99 1.69 7.60
N ILE A 95 -5.28 2.80 7.68
CA ILE A 95 -3.82 2.84 7.63
C ILE A 95 -3.33 3.58 8.85
N GLN A 96 -2.37 2.99 9.56
CA GLN A 96 -1.75 3.66 10.69
C GLN A 96 -0.72 4.67 10.16
N SER A 97 -0.85 5.91 10.63
CA SER A 97 0.08 7.02 10.37
C SER A 97 0.06 8.03 11.52
N ARG A 98 0.64 7.65 12.67
CA ARG A 98 0.51 8.40 13.96
C ARG A 98 -0.95 8.46 14.46
N GLY A 99 -1.62 7.30 14.34
CA GLY A 99 -3.04 7.09 14.58
C GLY A 99 -3.65 6.34 13.39
N ASP A 100 -4.79 5.70 13.58
CA ASP A 100 -5.48 4.99 12.50
C ASP A 100 -6.29 6.00 11.68
N HIS A 101 -6.08 5.99 10.36
CA HIS A 101 -6.69 6.92 9.43
C HIS A 101 -7.54 6.20 8.39
N LEU A 102 -8.76 6.71 8.17
CA LEU A 102 -9.71 6.17 7.19
C LEU A 102 -9.45 6.75 5.80
N MET A 103 -9.05 5.90 4.89
CA MET A 103 -8.73 6.23 3.49
C MET A 103 -9.90 5.83 2.61
N LYS A 104 -10.60 6.83 2.07
CA LYS A 104 -11.73 6.61 1.16
C LYS A 104 -11.30 6.81 -0.28
N TYR A 105 -11.72 5.93 -1.17
CA TYR A 105 -11.47 6.10 -2.60
C TYR A 105 -12.25 7.31 -3.13
N ASN A 106 -11.63 8.16 -3.94
CA ASN A 106 -12.27 9.39 -4.45
C ASN A 106 -12.89 9.24 -5.85
N GLY A 107 -13.06 7.99 -6.32
CA GLY A 107 -13.49 7.65 -7.68
C GLY A 107 -12.35 7.55 -8.70
N LYS A 108 -11.11 7.89 -8.31
CA LYS A 108 -9.91 7.72 -9.16
C LYS A 108 -8.72 7.09 -8.43
N LYS A 109 -8.55 7.37 -7.14
CA LYS A 109 -7.46 6.86 -6.29
C LYS A 109 -7.76 7.05 -4.80
N TYR A 110 -7.00 6.37 -3.94
CA TYR A 110 -6.92 6.70 -2.52
C TYR A 110 -6.07 7.96 -2.28
N PRO A 111 -6.29 8.69 -1.17
CA PRO A 111 -5.45 9.81 -0.77
C PRO A 111 -3.97 9.42 -0.67
N SER A 112 -3.07 10.35 -0.97
CA SER A 112 -1.63 10.07 -0.96
C SER A 112 -0.96 10.22 0.41
N ASN A 113 -1.66 10.76 1.40
CA ASN A 113 -1.14 11.00 2.74
C ASN A 113 -2.19 10.62 3.80
N PRO A 114 -2.06 9.45 4.46
CA PRO A 114 -3.00 9.01 5.48
C PRO A 114 -3.10 9.95 6.67
N SER A 115 -2.01 10.57 7.12
CA SER A 115 -2.00 11.47 8.29
C SER A 115 -2.91 12.70 8.17
N THR A 116 -3.33 13.04 6.94
CA THR A 116 -4.25 14.16 6.66
C THR A 116 -5.72 13.72 6.59
N GLN A 117 -5.98 12.42 6.65
CA GLN A 117 -7.33 11.85 6.55
C GLN A 117 -7.98 11.75 7.94
N PRO A 118 -9.31 11.61 8.03
CA PRO A 118 -10.00 11.47 9.30
C PRO A 118 -9.46 10.31 10.13
N LYS A 119 -9.23 10.54 11.42
CA LYS A 119 -8.89 9.49 12.37
C LYS A 119 -10.09 8.60 12.63
N VAL A 120 -9.84 7.31 12.84
CA VAL A 120 -10.85 6.31 13.21
C VAL A 120 -10.29 5.46 14.36
N LYS A 121 -11.15 4.79 15.13
CA LYS A 121 -10.70 3.73 16.04
C LYS A 121 -10.88 2.39 15.33
N LEU A 122 -9.85 1.54 15.36
CA LEU A 122 -9.93 0.25 14.67
C LEU A 122 -11.07 -0.67 15.17
N ALA A 123 -11.52 -0.49 16.42
CA ALA A 123 -12.68 -1.17 16.97
C ALA A 123 -14.00 -0.82 16.24
N ASP A 124 -14.11 0.40 15.72
CA ASP A 124 -15.31 0.91 15.07
C ASP A 124 -15.35 0.56 13.57
N VAL A 125 -14.30 -0.08 13.05
CA VAL A 125 -14.17 -0.43 11.62
C VAL A 125 -14.87 -1.77 11.37
N PRO A 126 -15.93 -1.80 10.54
CA PRO A 126 -16.72 -2.99 10.30
C PRO A 126 -15.98 -3.97 9.39
N GLY A 127 -16.14 -5.27 9.68
CA GLY A 127 -15.72 -6.38 8.81
C GLY A 127 -14.26 -6.31 8.34
N LYS A 128 -13.37 -5.74 9.16
CA LYS A 128 -11.98 -5.49 8.79
C LYS A 128 -11.22 -6.78 8.46
N GLN A 129 -10.45 -6.74 7.39
CA GLN A 129 -9.56 -7.82 6.97
C GLN A 129 -8.13 -7.28 6.84
N PRO A 130 -7.11 -7.98 7.38
CA PRO A 130 -5.74 -7.55 7.28
C PRO A 130 -5.20 -7.70 5.85
N ILE A 131 -4.31 -6.79 5.47
CA ILE A 131 -3.53 -6.81 4.23
C ILE A 131 -2.07 -6.53 4.61
N LEU A 132 -1.12 -7.20 3.92
CA LEU A 132 0.31 -7.14 4.20
C LEU A 132 0.69 -7.70 5.59
N GLU A 133 0.03 -8.77 6.01
CA GLU A 133 0.35 -9.45 7.26
C GLU A 133 1.71 -10.17 7.20
N GLY A 134 2.59 -9.82 8.15
CA GLY A 134 3.97 -10.32 8.19
C GLY A 134 4.86 -9.78 7.07
N ALA A 135 4.51 -8.65 6.46
CA ALA A 135 5.24 -8.10 5.32
C ALA A 135 6.72 -7.78 5.61
N PHE A 136 7.05 -7.35 6.84
CA PHE A 136 8.45 -7.09 7.22
C PHE A 136 9.30 -8.37 7.25
N ASP A 137 8.70 -9.52 7.58
CA ASP A 137 9.37 -10.82 7.56
C ASP A 137 9.49 -11.39 6.13
N LYS A 138 8.59 -10.97 5.23
CA LYS A 138 8.51 -11.42 3.83
C LYS A 138 9.08 -10.37 2.87
N THR A 139 10.29 -9.90 3.16
CA THR A 139 10.97 -8.89 2.34
C THR A 139 11.69 -9.52 1.15
N LEU A 140 11.43 -8.99 -0.05
CA LEU A 140 12.03 -9.37 -1.33
C LEU A 140 12.95 -8.27 -1.85
N SER A 141 13.68 -8.56 -2.93
CA SER A 141 14.51 -7.59 -3.66
C SER A 141 14.23 -7.63 -5.14
N PHE A 142 14.36 -6.48 -5.83
CA PHE A 142 14.16 -6.35 -7.27
C PHE A 142 15.37 -5.74 -7.97
#